data_AF-A0AA51UMV6-F1
#
_entry.id   AF-A0AA51UMV6-F1
#
_cell.length_a   1.000
_cell.length_b   1.000
_cell.length_c   1.000
_cell.angle_alpha   90.00
_cell.angle_beta   90.00
_cell.angle_gamma   90.00
#
_symmetry.space_group_name_H-M   'P 1'
#
loop_
_entity.id
_entity.type
_entity.pdbx_description
1 polymer ?
#
loop_
_entity_poly.entity_id
_entity_poly.type
_entity_poly.pdbx_seq_one_letter_code
_entity_poly.pdbx_strand_id
1 'polypeptide(L)'
;MAGNDMKAFLNDNRGVTVIFGTLLLILITIIAASSVAYMISTTQKQAMDLESHQNSVENENLKIVSIDPHGDGSNWESIDLKILNLNIEDSYISAIRINDGYFLYYRSYEDDSSETFDTYKGYPAVYNANHRLKIPATKSKTVHLNFSDIYVQGTETIDTSAWTNNSLDFTYSLKKHPWDAYGEYAYNLNLTYVNGTNCIETGNITMDDENRQITFLGNVSGGNLTNTSDYNLTYSLNFKSYPGISPSERDPVRVELITSYINVFREVFTPPTPVAAVQFKVEYLQDGNGTQSPNSYLILDASDSIDIDGFITSYKWAIWKDSGNGTATLYDYNLQGMVVRPNGIDPYNDHNVTIDLMLTDDDGMTSRLSQVSGNLTIL
;
A
#
# COMPACT_ATOMS: atom_id res chain seq x y z
N MET A 1 -26.36 101.29 -18.72
CA MET A 1 -25.23 100.36 -18.57
C MET A 1 -25.61 99.31 -17.52
N ALA A 2 -26.19 98.18 -17.92
CA ALA A 2 -26.43 97.00 -17.06
C ALA A 2 -27.00 95.82 -17.90
N GLY A 3 -26.49 95.62 -19.12
CA GLY A 3 -27.10 94.69 -20.08
C GLY A 3 -26.14 93.67 -20.70
N ASN A 4 -24.85 93.72 -20.37
CA ASN A 4 -23.84 92.83 -20.96
C ASN A 4 -23.16 91.87 -19.99
N ASP A 5 -23.38 91.98 -18.67
CA ASP A 5 -22.71 91.11 -17.69
C ASP A 5 -23.45 89.80 -17.40
N MET A 6 -24.76 89.71 -17.64
CA MET A 6 -25.53 88.50 -17.28
C MET A 6 -25.39 87.35 -18.30
N LYS A 7 -25.08 87.66 -19.57
CA LYS A 7 -24.80 86.65 -20.60
C LYS A 7 -23.41 86.03 -20.49
N ALA A 8 -22.45 86.73 -19.88
CA ALA A 8 -21.13 86.17 -19.58
C ALA A 8 -21.18 85.17 -18.42
N PHE A 9 -22.05 85.42 -17.43
CA PHE A 9 -22.19 84.57 -16.24
C PHE A 9 -22.91 83.23 -16.50
N LEU A 10 -23.85 83.19 -17.45
CA LEU A 10 -24.62 81.97 -17.78
C LEU A 10 -23.96 81.09 -18.84
N ASN A 11 -22.90 81.57 -19.52
CA ASN A 11 -22.10 80.79 -20.46
C ASN A 11 -20.73 80.40 -19.91
N ASP A 12 -20.46 80.69 -18.63
CA ASP A 12 -19.21 80.31 -17.97
C ASP A 12 -19.26 78.85 -17.50
N ASN A 13 -19.27 77.93 -18.48
CA ASN A 13 -19.13 76.49 -18.26
C ASN A 13 -17.73 76.10 -17.74
N ARG A 14 -16.83 77.06 -17.50
CA ARG A 14 -15.48 76.79 -16.97
C ARG A 14 -15.54 76.24 -15.55
N GLY A 15 -16.47 76.70 -14.71
CA GLY A 15 -16.65 76.20 -13.34
C GLY A 15 -17.13 74.74 -13.29
N VAL A 16 -18.14 74.40 -14.11
CA VAL A 16 -18.71 73.04 -14.17
C VAL A 16 -17.71 72.06 -14.79
N THR A 17 -16.99 72.46 -15.83
CA THR A 17 -15.95 71.61 -16.46
C THR A 17 -14.80 71.29 -15.50
N VAL A 18 -14.41 72.25 -14.65
CA VAL A 18 -13.39 72.02 -13.62
C VAL A 18 -13.87 71.01 -12.57
N ILE A 19 -15.13 71.11 -12.11
CA ILE A 19 -15.69 70.18 -11.13
C ILE A 19 -15.81 68.75 -11.68
N PHE A 20 -16.28 68.60 -12.93
CA PHE A 20 -16.32 67.28 -13.58
C PHE A 20 -14.92 66.72 -13.84
N GLY A 21 -13.96 67.57 -14.23
CA GLY A 21 -12.57 67.17 -14.42
C GLY A 21 -11.91 66.69 -13.13
N THR A 22 -12.14 67.38 -12.00
CA THR A 22 -11.59 66.98 -10.71
C THR A 22 -12.26 65.71 -10.17
N LEU A 23 -13.58 65.56 -10.31
CA LEU A 23 -14.29 64.33 -9.92
C LEU A 23 -13.85 63.12 -10.74
N LEU A 24 -13.69 63.27 -12.06
CA LEU A 24 -13.19 62.20 -12.93
C LEU A 24 -11.75 61.82 -12.56
N LEU A 25 -10.90 62.81 -12.27
CA LEU A 25 -9.52 62.56 -11.84
C LEU A 25 -9.49 61.78 -10.51
N ILE A 26 -10.30 62.17 -9.53
CA ILE A 26 -10.40 61.48 -8.24
C ILE A 26 -10.89 60.03 -8.43
N LEU A 27 -11.88 59.82 -9.31
CA LEU A 27 -12.38 58.48 -9.59
C LEU A 27 -11.29 57.59 -10.23
N ILE A 28 -10.57 58.12 -11.23
CA ILE A 28 -9.50 57.39 -11.91
C ILE A 28 -8.37 57.06 -10.93
N THR A 29 -7.99 57.99 -10.05
CA THR A 29 -6.94 57.75 -9.06
C THR A 29 -7.35 56.71 -8.03
N ILE A 30 -8.61 56.71 -7.58
CA ILE A 30 -9.13 55.68 -6.66
C ILE A 30 -9.10 54.31 -7.35
N ILE A 31 -9.60 54.19 -8.59
CA ILE A 31 -9.61 52.92 -9.33
C ILE A 31 -8.18 52.41 -9.57
N ALA A 32 -7.26 53.29 -9.96
CA ALA A 32 -5.86 52.93 -10.16
C ALA A 32 -5.19 52.48 -8.85
N ALA A 33 -5.39 53.21 -7.76
CA ALA A 33 -4.84 52.86 -6.44
C ALA A 33 -5.41 51.53 -5.92
N SER A 34 -6.72 51.29 -6.04
CA SER A 34 -7.35 50.03 -5.66
C SER A 34 -6.85 48.85 -6.49
N SER A 35 -6.65 49.04 -7.80
CA SER A 35 -6.13 47.98 -8.68
C SER A 35 -4.69 47.60 -8.33
N VAL A 36 -3.83 48.58 -8.04
CA VAL A 36 -2.45 48.34 -7.60
C VAL A 36 -2.42 47.67 -6.23
N ALA A 37 -3.25 48.12 -5.28
CA ALA A 37 -3.34 47.50 -3.96
C ALA A 37 -3.79 46.04 -4.04
N TYR A 38 -4.79 45.74 -4.88
CA TYR A 38 -5.23 44.38 -5.16
C TYR A 38 -4.09 43.53 -5.75
N MET A 39 -3.37 44.05 -6.76
CA MET A 39 -2.23 43.36 -7.36
C MET A 39 -1.10 43.09 -6.34
N ILE A 40 -0.79 44.05 -5.46
CA ILE A 40 0.21 43.86 -4.40
C ILE A 40 -0.25 42.77 -3.43
N SER A 41 -1.53 42.80 -3.01
CA SER A 41 -2.09 41.79 -2.11
C SER A 41 -2.05 40.38 -2.73
N THR A 42 -2.41 40.23 -4.00
CA THR A 42 -2.34 38.94 -4.69
C THR A 42 -0.89 38.46 -4.84
N THR A 43 0.04 39.37 -5.12
CA THR A 43 1.48 39.04 -5.25
C THR A 43 2.09 38.65 -3.91
N GLN A 44 1.76 39.37 -2.84
CA GLN A 44 2.19 39.03 -1.47
C GLN A 44 1.65 37.67 -1.04
N LYS A 45 0.37 37.40 -1.32
CA LYS A 45 -0.22 36.09 -1.05
C LYS A 45 0.51 34.98 -1.79
N GLN A 46 0.77 35.14 -3.09
CA GLN A 46 1.52 34.17 -3.88
C GLN A 46 2.94 33.96 -3.37
N ALA A 47 3.63 35.03 -2.97
CA ALA A 47 4.98 34.94 -2.41
C ALA A 47 4.98 34.20 -1.06
N MET A 48 4.01 34.48 -0.20
CA MET A 48 3.83 33.80 1.08
C MET A 48 3.47 32.32 0.88
N ASP A 49 2.57 32.01 -0.05
CA ASP A 49 2.19 30.63 -0.39
C ASP A 49 3.41 29.86 -0.94
N LEU A 50 4.25 30.51 -1.75
CA LEU A 50 5.48 29.92 -2.27
C LEU A 50 6.51 29.66 -1.17
N GLU A 51 6.76 30.64 -0.30
CA GLU A 51 7.71 30.50 0.82
C GLU A 51 7.24 29.41 1.80
N SER A 52 5.94 29.37 2.11
CA SER A 52 5.35 28.30 2.91
C SER A 52 5.54 26.94 2.24
N HIS A 53 5.32 26.84 0.92
CA HIS A 53 5.51 25.59 0.20
C HIS A 53 6.98 25.15 0.19
N GLN A 54 7.91 26.07 -0.05
CA GLN A 54 9.35 25.80 0.01
C GLN A 54 9.77 25.30 1.40
N ASN A 55 9.30 25.97 2.46
CA ASN A 55 9.57 25.52 3.83
C ASN A 55 8.98 24.14 4.12
N SER A 56 7.77 23.83 3.65
CA SER A 56 7.18 22.48 3.83
C SER A 56 7.96 21.41 3.05
N VAL A 57 8.42 21.73 1.83
CA VAL A 57 9.23 20.84 1.00
C VAL A 57 10.58 20.57 1.67
N GLU A 58 11.28 21.63 2.13
CA GLU A 58 12.60 21.53 2.75
C GLU A 58 12.60 20.82 4.11
N ASN A 59 11.51 20.97 4.87
CA ASN A 59 11.40 20.37 6.19
C ASN A 59 10.74 18.99 6.19
N GLU A 60 10.37 18.44 5.03
CA GLU A 60 9.82 17.09 4.98
C GLU A 60 10.94 16.05 5.07
N ASN A 61 10.93 15.30 6.17
CA ASN A 61 11.86 14.23 6.48
C ASN A 61 11.09 12.94 6.77
N LEU A 62 10.93 12.12 5.73
CA LEU A 62 10.43 10.76 5.86
C LEU A 62 11.59 9.78 5.75
N LYS A 63 11.50 8.69 6.50
CA LYS A 63 12.45 7.60 6.43
C LYS A 63 11.72 6.28 6.18
N ILE A 64 12.19 5.53 5.20
CA ILE A 64 11.85 4.12 5.05
C ILE A 64 12.69 3.37 6.08
N VAL A 65 12.05 2.71 7.04
CA VAL A 65 12.76 2.13 8.20
C VAL A 65 13.14 0.69 7.93
N SER A 66 12.20 -0.09 7.41
CA SER A 66 12.35 -1.52 7.16
C SER A 66 11.30 -1.97 6.16
N ILE A 67 11.53 -3.16 5.61
CA ILE A 67 10.53 -3.93 4.88
C ILE A 67 10.28 -5.26 5.60
N ASP A 68 9.13 -5.86 5.34
CA ASP A 68 8.82 -7.25 5.67
C ASP A 68 8.22 -7.89 4.41
N PRO A 69 9.07 -8.49 3.55
CA PRO A 69 8.63 -9.08 2.31
C PRO A 69 8.06 -10.50 2.56
N HIS A 70 6.98 -10.84 1.84
CA HIS A 70 6.37 -12.17 1.87
C HIS A 70 6.31 -12.73 0.46
N GLY A 71 6.81 -13.94 0.24
CA GLY A 71 6.94 -14.54 -1.09
C GLY A 71 6.73 -16.05 -1.10
N ASP A 72 6.72 -16.61 -2.31
CA ASP A 72 6.45 -18.02 -2.60
C ASP A 72 7.74 -18.86 -2.76
N GLY A 73 8.91 -18.27 -2.54
CA GLY A 73 10.22 -18.87 -2.78
C GLY A 73 10.81 -18.58 -4.17
N SER A 74 10.07 -17.90 -5.04
CA SER A 74 10.52 -17.43 -6.36
C SER A 74 10.40 -15.92 -6.51
N ASN A 75 9.21 -15.37 -6.23
CA ASN A 75 8.95 -13.94 -6.29
C ASN A 75 8.25 -13.47 -5.01
N TRP A 76 8.37 -12.19 -4.72
CA TRP A 76 7.59 -11.58 -3.66
C TRP A 76 6.09 -11.55 -4.02
N GLU A 77 5.20 -11.88 -3.10
CA GLU A 77 3.76 -11.74 -3.28
C GLU A 77 3.26 -10.40 -2.72
N SER A 78 3.81 -10.00 -1.58
CA SER A 78 3.54 -8.73 -0.92
C SER A 78 4.75 -8.19 -0.16
N ILE A 79 4.74 -6.90 0.15
CA ILE A 79 5.74 -6.25 0.99
C ILE A 79 5.02 -5.34 1.98
N ASP A 80 5.33 -5.50 3.25
CA ASP A 80 4.96 -4.53 4.28
C ASP A 80 6.10 -3.52 4.47
N LEU A 81 5.79 -2.25 4.22
CA LEU A 81 6.75 -1.16 4.22
C LEU A 81 6.51 -0.26 5.44
N LYS A 82 7.49 -0.15 6.34
CA LYS A 82 7.41 0.73 7.50
C LYS A 82 8.00 2.10 7.19
N ILE A 83 7.14 3.12 7.22
CA ILE A 83 7.52 4.50 6.92
C ILE A 83 7.45 5.32 8.20
N LEU A 84 8.55 5.96 8.59
CA LEU A 84 8.64 6.84 9.74
C LEU A 84 8.63 8.31 9.29
N ASN A 85 7.74 9.09 9.90
CA ASN A 85 7.72 10.53 9.75
C ASN A 85 8.51 11.18 10.89
N LEU A 86 9.62 11.84 10.56
CA LEU A 86 10.48 12.57 11.52
C LEU A 86 10.06 14.03 11.67
N ASN A 87 9.00 14.46 10.98
CA ASN A 87 8.49 15.82 11.02
C ASN A 87 7.56 16.06 12.19
N ILE A 88 7.39 17.33 12.52
CA ILE A 88 6.38 17.82 13.47
C ILE A 88 4.98 17.89 12.86
N GLU A 89 4.87 17.80 11.53
CA GLU A 89 3.61 17.83 10.78
C GLU A 89 3.36 16.52 10.04
N ASP A 90 2.10 16.27 9.69
CA ASP A 90 1.69 15.09 8.95
C ASP A 90 2.17 15.15 7.50
N SER A 91 2.65 14.03 6.97
CA SER A 91 3.05 13.89 5.57
C SER A 91 2.04 13.05 4.80
N TYR A 92 1.97 13.26 3.48
CA TYR A 92 1.04 12.56 2.61
C TYR A 92 1.77 11.93 1.43
N ILE A 93 1.72 10.60 1.34
CA ILE A 93 2.30 9.84 0.23
C ILE A 93 1.37 9.90 -0.97
N SER A 94 1.92 10.29 -2.12
CA SER A 94 1.20 10.38 -3.40
C SER A 94 1.44 9.17 -4.29
N ALA A 95 2.65 8.58 -4.23
CA ALA A 95 2.99 7.38 -4.97
C ALA A 95 4.07 6.57 -4.25
N ILE A 96 4.03 5.26 -4.45
CA ILE A 96 5.04 4.30 -4.01
C ILE A 96 5.50 3.53 -5.23
N ARG A 97 6.80 3.50 -5.44
CA ARG A 97 7.44 2.74 -6.51
C ARG A 97 8.29 1.66 -5.90
N ILE A 98 8.16 0.45 -6.43
CA ILE A 98 9.06 -0.67 -6.13
C ILE A 98 9.72 -1.09 -7.43
N ASN A 99 11.05 -1.07 -7.44
CA ASN A 99 11.89 -1.30 -8.61
C ASN A 99 11.45 -0.44 -9.80
N ASP A 100 10.83 -1.04 -10.82
CA ASP A 100 10.49 -0.35 -12.06
C ASP A 100 8.99 -0.07 -12.22
N GLY A 101 8.16 -0.37 -11.21
CA GLY A 101 6.71 -0.17 -11.26
C GLY A 101 6.16 0.66 -10.10
N TYR A 102 5.09 1.39 -10.39
CA TYR A 102 4.32 2.15 -9.40
C TYR A 102 3.12 1.35 -8.91
N PHE A 103 2.89 1.37 -7.61
CA PHE A 103 1.64 0.88 -7.03
C PHE A 103 0.52 1.88 -7.34
N LEU A 104 -0.56 1.38 -7.93
CA LEU A 104 -1.77 2.15 -8.21
C LEU A 104 -2.68 2.19 -7.00
N TYR A 105 -2.79 1.06 -6.30
CA TYR A 105 -3.63 0.89 -5.12
C TYR A 105 -2.89 0.08 -4.06
N TYR A 106 -3.01 0.47 -2.80
CA TYR A 106 -2.37 -0.21 -1.66
C TYR A 106 -3.18 0.00 -0.38
N ARG A 107 -2.86 -0.77 0.67
CA ARG A 107 -3.52 -0.67 1.99
C ARG A 107 -2.52 -0.22 3.04
N SER A 108 -3.00 0.22 4.20
CA SER A 108 -2.14 0.54 5.34
C SER A 108 -2.80 0.18 6.65
N TYR A 109 -2.00 0.13 7.71
CA TYR A 109 -2.42 -0.03 9.09
C TYR A 109 -1.43 0.68 10.03
N GLU A 110 -1.82 0.88 11.30
CA GLU A 110 -1.03 1.71 12.22
C GLU A 110 0.29 1.08 12.68
N ASP A 111 0.38 -0.25 12.79
CA ASP A 111 1.57 -0.95 13.30
C ASP A 111 1.67 -2.40 12.82
N ASP A 112 2.89 -2.96 12.79
CA ASP A 112 3.22 -4.31 12.28
C ASP A 112 2.46 -5.43 13.01
N SER A 113 1.92 -5.15 14.20
CA SER A 113 1.11 -6.09 14.99
C SER A 113 -0.40 -6.04 14.67
N SER A 114 -0.84 -5.07 13.87
CA SER A 114 -2.25 -4.86 13.54
C SER A 114 -2.61 -5.62 12.25
N GLU A 115 -3.21 -6.80 12.40
CA GLU A 115 -3.86 -7.50 11.28
C GLU A 115 -5.08 -6.72 10.73
N THR A 116 -5.49 -5.64 11.40
CA THR A 116 -6.59 -4.79 10.99
C THR A 116 -6.11 -3.63 10.11
N PHE A 117 -6.45 -3.68 8.82
CA PHE A 117 -6.27 -2.56 7.90
C PHE A 117 -7.08 -1.34 8.34
N ASP A 118 -6.57 -0.16 7.99
CA ASP A 118 -7.31 1.08 8.07
C ASP A 118 -8.67 0.93 7.39
N THR A 119 -9.68 1.60 7.93
CA THR A 119 -11.02 1.59 7.33
C THR A 119 -11.44 2.99 6.92
N TYR A 120 -12.06 3.08 5.76
CA TYR A 120 -12.67 4.30 5.24
C TYR A 120 -14.15 4.02 5.00
N LYS A 121 -15.01 4.68 5.77
CA LYS A 121 -16.48 4.52 5.72
C LYS A 121 -16.95 3.06 5.82
N GLY A 122 -16.31 2.27 6.70
CA GLY A 122 -16.68 0.87 6.96
C GLY A 122 -16.14 -0.14 5.94
N TYR A 123 -15.34 0.30 4.98
CA TYR A 123 -14.60 -0.54 4.04
C TYR A 123 -13.09 -0.48 4.32
N PRO A 124 -12.29 -1.49 3.96
CA PRO A 124 -10.83 -1.38 3.99
C PRO A 124 -10.36 -0.16 3.19
N ALA A 125 -9.56 0.71 3.80
CA ALA A 125 -9.02 1.87 3.12
C ALA A 125 -8.06 1.40 2.02
N VAL A 126 -8.33 1.84 0.79
CA VAL A 126 -7.47 1.62 -0.36
C VAL A 126 -6.98 2.98 -0.82
N TYR A 127 -5.67 3.17 -0.77
CA TYR A 127 -5.01 4.43 -1.08
C TYR A 127 -4.57 4.45 -2.54
N ASN A 128 -4.58 5.63 -3.13
CA ASN A 128 -4.08 5.90 -4.48
C ASN A 128 -3.67 7.39 -4.58
N ALA A 129 -3.33 7.85 -5.79
CA ALA A 129 -2.95 9.25 -6.01
C ALA A 129 -4.03 10.28 -5.59
N ASN A 130 -5.32 9.91 -5.66
CA ASN A 130 -6.46 10.76 -5.30
C ASN A 130 -6.83 10.64 -3.81
N HIS A 131 -6.67 9.45 -3.23
CA HIS A 131 -6.86 9.14 -1.82
C HIS A 131 -5.49 8.85 -1.20
N ARG A 132 -4.79 9.92 -0.83
CA ARG A 132 -3.40 9.86 -0.38
C ARG A 132 -3.27 9.26 1.01
N LEU A 133 -2.19 8.51 1.21
CA LEU A 133 -1.88 7.94 2.51
C LEU A 133 -1.28 8.99 3.44
N LYS A 134 -1.88 9.17 4.60
CA LYS A 134 -1.35 10.03 5.68
C LYS A 134 -0.36 9.26 6.56
N ILE A 135 0.84 9.79 6.72
CA ILE A 135 1.84 9.35 7.71
C ILE A 135 1.86 10.38 8.85
N PRO A 136 1.36 10.06 10.05
CA PRO A 136 1.22 11.04 11.11
C PRO A 136 2.56 11.59 11.60
N ALA A 137 2.59 12.85 12.03
CA ALA A 137 3.78 13.50 12.60
C ALA A 137 4.42 12.66 13.71
N THR A 138 5.75 12.56 13.72
CA THR A 138 6.55 11.83 14.72
C THR A 138 6.21 10.34 14.91
N LYS A 139 5.44 9.75 13.99
CA LYS A 139 4.99 8.37 14.06
C LYS A 139 5.36 7.60 12.81
N SER A 140 5.35 6.27 12.94
CA SER A 140 5.43 5.38 11.79
C SER A 140 4.05 4.97 11.31
N LYS A 141 4.00 4.47 10.08
CA LYS A 141 2.86 3.77 9.52
C LYS A 141 3.34 2.65 8.62
N THR A 142 2.65 1.52 8.64
CA THR A 142 3.00 0.37 7.81
C THR A 142 2.06 0.31 6.61
N VAL A 143 2.66 0.11 5.44
CA VAL A 143 1.97 0.11 4.16
C VAL A 143 2.10 -1.26 3.53
N HIS A 144 0.95 -1.87 3.28
CA HIS A 144 0.88 -3.19 2.69
C HIS A 144 0.73 -3.09 1.17
N LEU A 145 1.76 -3.56 0.47
CA LEU A 145 1.89 -3.51 -0.97
C LEU A 145 1.68 -4.92 -1.54
N ASN A 146 0.61 -5.14 -2.30
CA ASN A 146 0.34 -6.42 -2.95
C ASN A 146 0.75 -6.40 -4.43
N PHE A 147 1.62 -7.32 -4.86
CA PHE A 147 1.92 -7.43 -6.29
C PHE A 147 0.77 -8.05 -7.09
N SER A 148 -0.14 -8.75 -6.41
CA SER A 148 -1.43 -9.20 -6.95
C SER A 148 -2.53 -8.14 -6.80
N ASP A 149 -3.61 -8.29 -7.55
CA ASP A 149 -4.77 -7.41 -7.41
C ASP A 149 -5.38 -7.49 -5.99
N ILE A 150 -5.91 -6.36 -5.52
CA ILE A 150 -6.52 -6.23 -4.21
C ILE A 150 -8.03 -6.47 -4.34
N TYR A 151 -8.49 -7.55 -3.72
CA TYR A 151 -9.92 -7.86 -3.63
C TYR A 151 -10.54 -7.28 -2.36
N VAL A 152 -11.60 -6.48 -2.52
CA VAL A 152 -12.41 -5.95 -1.41
C VAL A 152 -13.83 -6.47 -1.53
N GLN A 153 -14.35 -7.00 -0.43
CA GLN A 153 -15.73 -7.46 -0.35
C GLN A 153 -16.46 -6.75 0.80
N GLY A 154 -17.67 -6.26 0.49
CA GLY A 154 -18.60 -5.73 1.48
C GLY A 154 -19.89 -6.56 1.46
N THR A 155 -20.59 -6.65 2.59
CA THR A 155 -21.94 -7.22 2.64
C THR A 155 -22.84 -6.35 3.49
N GLU A 156 -24.06 -6.14 2.99
CA GLU A 156 -25.14 -5.45 3.68
C GLU A 156 -26.41 -6.28 3.60
N THR A 157 -27.14 -6.35 4.71
CA THR A 157 -28.45 -7.02 4.75
C THR A 157 -29.53 -5.98 4.54
N ILE A 158 -30.34 -6.20 3.51
CA ILE A 158 -31.54 -5.43 3.18
C ILE A 158 -32.67 -5.97 4.04
N ASP A 159 -33.07 -5.16 5.02
CA ASP A 159 -34.25 -5.41 5.85
C ASP A 159 -35.51 -5.08 5.04
N THR A 160 -36.33 -6.10 4.84
CA THR A 160 -37.54 -6.01 4.04
C THR A 160 -38.82 -5.90 4.88
N SER A 161 -38.70 -5.67 6.19
CA SER A 161 -39.84 -5.48 7.09
C SER A 161 -40.76 -4.31 6.69
N ALA A 162 -40.21 -3.28 6.05
CA ALA A 162 -40.95 -2.15 5.50
C ALA A 162 -41.59 -2.44 4.12
N TRP A 163 -41.29 -3.59 3.51
CA TRP A 163 -41.82 -3.99 2.21
C TRP A 163 -43.29 -4.40 2.36
N THR A 164 -44.18 -3.62 1.75
CA THR A 164 -45.60 -3.98 1.68
C THR A 164 -45.83 -4.95 0.52
N ASN A 165 -46.31 -6.16 0.82
CA ASN A 165 -46.67 -7.14 -0.20
C ASN A 165 -47.67 -6.54 -1.21
N ASN A 166 -47.45 -6.84 -2.48
CA ASN A 166 -48.12 -6.27 -3.65
C ASN A 166 -47.75 -4.81 -3.97
N SER A 167 -46.57 -4.35 -3.55
CA SER A 167 -46.03 -3.08 -4.06
C SER A 167 -45.64 -3.21 -5.53
N LEU A 168 -45.67 -2.08 -6.24
CA LEU A 168 -45.16 -1.98 -7.62
C LEU A 168 -43.64 -2.12 -7.61
N ASP A 169 -42.96 -1.26 -6.86
CA ASP A 169 -41.51 -1.28 -6.65
C ASP A 169 -41.20 -1.15 -5.15
N PHE A 170 -40.00 -1.57 -4.75
CA PHE A 170 -39.48 -1.33 -3.40
C PHE A 170 -38.06 -0.77 -3.49
N THR A 171 -37.85 0.39 -2.90
CA THR A 171 -36.53 1.06 -2.87
C THR A 171 -35.95 1.02 -1.47
N TYR A 172 -34.68 0.61 -1.37
CA TYR A 172 -33.92 0.57 -0.13
C TYR A 172 -32.68 1.45 -0.23
N SER A 173 -32.47 2.31 0.78
CA SER A 173 -31.27 3.13 0.90
C SER A 173 -30.14 2.34 1.56
N LEU A 174 -29.07 2.14 0.80
CA LEU A 174 -27.90 1.34 1.17
C LEU A 174 -26.98 2.15 2.09
N LYS A 175 -26.65 1.57 3.24
CA LYS A 175 -25.79 2.18 4.26
C LYS A 175 -24.32 1.88 4.04
N LYS A 176 -24.01 0.78 3.35
CA LYS A 176 -22.64 0.33 3.06
C LYS A 176 -22.46 0.23 1.56
N HIS A 177 -22.74 1.30 0.81
CA HIS A 177 -22.52 1.29 -0.62
C HIS A 177 -21.03 1.58 -0.95
N PRO A 178 -20.36 0.82 -1.84
CA PRO A 178 -18.94 1.04 -2.16
C PRO A 178 -18.62 2.45 -2.69
N TRP A 179 -19.60 3.09 -3.34
CA TRP A 179 -19.46 4.46 -3.85
C TRP A 179 -19.10 5.47 -2.76
N ASP A 180 -19.55 5.24 -1.52
CA ASP A 180 -19.18 6.10 -0.40
C ASP A 180 -17.67 6.07 -0.15
N ALA A 181 -17.05 4.90 -0.27
CA ALA A 181 -15.63 4.71 0.00
C ALA A 181 -14.73 4.97 -1.22
N TYR A 182 -15.17 4.57 -2.42
CA TYR A 182 -14.33 4.49 -3.62
C TYR A 182 -14.84 5.31 -4.81
N GLY A 183 -16.01 5.96 -4.71
CA GLY A 183 -16.61 6.72 -5.80
C GLY A 183 -17.04 5.86 -6.98
N GLU A 184 -16.82 6.35 -8.21
CA GLU A 184 -17.24 5.72 -9.47
C GLU A 184 -16.43 4.48 -9.89
N TYR A 185 -15.92 3.72 -8.92
CA TYR A 185 -15.17 2.50 -9.21
C TYR A 185 -16.10 1.34 -9.56
N ALA A 186 -15.79 0.61 -10.63
CA ALA A 186 -16.59 -0.53 -11.05
C ALA A 186 -16.59 -1.64 -9.98
N TYR A 187 -17.76 -2.18 -9.69
CA TYR A 187 -17.94 -3.26 -8.73
C TYR A 187 -18.91 -4.31 -9.27
N ASN A 188 -18.77 -5.54 -8.78
CA ASN A 188 -19.74 -6.60 -9.04
C ASN A 188 -20.73 -6.67 -7.88
N LEU A 189 -22.01 -6.78 -8.21
CA LEU A 189 -23.10 -6.91 -7.26
C LEU A 189 -23.59 -8.37 -7.26
N ASN A 190 -23.70 -8.98 -6.09
CA ASN A 190 -24.33 -10.29 -5.93
C ASN A 190 -25.41 -10.20 -4.85
N LEU A 191 -26.64 -10.52 -5.22
CA LEU A 191 -27.79 -10.52 -4.32
C LEU A 191 -28.16 -11.97 -4.00
N THR A 192 -28.20 -12.30 -2.71
CA THR A 192 -28.64 -13.59 -2.20
C THR A 192 -29.75 -13.39 -1.19
N TYR A 193 -30.66 -14.35 -1.04
CA TYR A 193 -31.72 -14.28 -0.04
C TYR A 193 -31.29 -15.04 1.22
N VAL A 194 -31.64 -14.51 2.40
CA VAL A 194 -31.18 -15.05 3.68
C VAL A 194 -32.08 -16.17 4.17
N ASN A 195 -33.40 -15.94 4.15
CA ASN A 195 -34.40 -16.86 4.68
C ASN A 195 -35.65 -16.82 3.78
N GLY A 196 -36.19 -17.97 3.37
CA GLY A 196 -37.45 -18.07 2.63
C GLY A 196 -37.30 -18.50 1.17
N THR A 197 -38.25 -18.11 0.31
CA THR A 197 -38.28 -18.46 -1.12
C THR A 197 -37.74 -17.28 -1.91
N ASN A 198 -36.90 -17.52 -2.93
CA ASN A 198 -36.48 -16.44 -3.81
C ASN A 198 -37.70 -15.89 -4.57
N CYS A 199 -38.17 -14.71 -4.19
CA CYS A 199 -39.35 -14.09 -4.80
C CYS A 199 -39.00 -13.14 -5.95
N ILE A 200 -37.71 -12.96 -6.26
CA ILE A 200 -37.25 -12.05 -7.31
C ILE A 200 -36.64 -12.90 -8.42
N GLU A 201 -37.26 -12.89 -9.61
CA GLU A 201 -36.65 -13.43 -10.81
C GLU A 201 -35.36 -12.64 -11.12
N THR A 202 -34.29 -13.37 -11.44
CA THR A 202 -32.95 -12.80 -11.69
C THR A 202 -33.04 -11.72 -12.79
N GLY A 203 -32.94 -10.43 -12.43
CA GLY A 203 -32.96 -9.31 -13.37
C GLY A 203 -33.89 -8.14 -13.02
N ASN A 204 -34.81 -8.28 -12.06
CA ASN A 204 -35.73 -7.21 -11.65
C ASN A 204 -35.14 -6.30 -10.55
N ILE A 205 -33.91 -5.85 -10.74
CA ILE A 205 -33.27 -4.89 -9.84
C ILE A 205 -32.62 -3.77 -10.64
N THR A 206 -32.73 -2.55 -10.13
CA THR A 206 -31.99 -1.40 -10.62
C THR A 206 -31.22 -0.77 -9.49
N MET A 207 -30.00 -0.34 -9.79
CA MET A 207 -29.10 0.31 -8.86
C MET A 207 -28.97 1.79 -9.22
N ASP A 208 -29.13 2.66 -8.23
CA ASP A 208 -28.82 4.07 -8.32
C ASP A 208 -27.62 4.35 -7.42
N ASP A 209 -26.44 4.43 -8.05
CA ASP A 209 -25.17 4.63 -7.38
C ASP A 209 -25.07 6.01 -6.69
N GLU A 210 -25.60 7.06 -7.33
CA GLU A 210 -25.53 8.43 -6.85
C GLU A 210 -26.36 8.62 -5.58
N ASN A 211 -27.57 8.05 -5.57
CA ASN A 211 -28.46 8.11 -4.43
C ASN A 211 -28.24 6.97 -3.42
N ARG A 212 -27.38 5.99 -3.76
CA ARG A 212 -27.07 4.79 -2.96
C ARG A 212 -28.33 3.99 -2.68
N GLN A 213 -29.11 3.74 -3.72
CA GLN A 213 -30.40 3.06 -3.61
C GLN A 213 -30.43 1.83 -4.50
N ILE A 214 -30.94 0.73 -3.96
CA ILE A 214 -31.35 -0.42 -4.74
C ILE A 214 -32.86 -0.41 -4.85
N THR A 215 -33.37 -0.53 -6.07
CA THR A 215 -34.81 -0.64 -6.33
C THR A 215 -35.09 -2.02 -6.91
N PHE A 216 -35.99 -2.72 -6.23
CA PHE A 216 -36.57 -3.97 -6.69
C PHE A 216 -37.79 -3.63 -7.54
N LEU A 217 -37.74 -4.02 -8.80
CA LEU A 217 -38.78 -3.72 -9.77
C LEU A 217 -39.86 -4.80 -9.75
N GLY A 218 -41.12 -4.40 -9.78
CA GLY A 218 -42.20 -5.32 -10.12
C GLY A 218 -42.02 -5.86 -11.53
N ASN A 219 -42.73 -6.94 -11.90
CA ASN A 219 -42.70 -7.46 -13.28
C ASN A 219 -42.79 -6.32 -14.30
N VAL A 220 -42.17 -6.48 -15.49
CA VAL A 220 -42.01 -5.53 -16.62
C VAL A 220 -43.25 -4.72 -17.05
N SER A 221 -44.40 -4.87 -16.39
CA SER A 221 -45.65 -4.11 -16.57
C SER A 221 -46.24 -3.57 -15.25
N GLY A 222 -45.45 -3.42 -14.18
CA GLY A 222 -45.92 -2.99 -12.86
C GLY A 222 -46.65 -4.10 -12.10
N GLY A 223 -46.11 -5.32 -12.09
CA GLY A 223 -46.68 -6.43 -11.33
C GLY A 223 -46.45 -6.32 -9.82
N ASN A 224 -47.29 -7.00 -9.05
CA ASN A 224 -47.21 -7.04 -7.60
C ASN A 224 -45.98 -7.83 -7.12
N LEU A 225 -45.06 -7.17 -6.44
CA LEU A 225 -43.98 -7.82 -5.71
C LEU A 225 -44.51 -8.43 -4.40
N THR A 226 -44.21 -9.70 -4.14
CA THR A 226 -44.44 -10.29 -2.83
C THR A 226 -43.11 -10.73 -2.26
N ASN A 227 -42.82 -10.32 -1.03
CA ASN A 227 -41.58 -10.66 -0.38
C ASN A 227 -41.84 -11.19 1.03
N THR A 228 -41.11 -12.25 1.38
CA THR A 228 -41.14 -12.89 2.70
C THR A 228 -39.73 -13.10 3.24
N SER A 229 -38.74 -12.45 2.63
CA SER A 229 -37.33 -12.78 2.74
C SER A 229 -36.48 -11.52 2.81
N ASP A 230 -35.53 -11.50 3.74
CA ASP A 230 -34.45 -10.51 3.70
C ASP A 230 -33.39 -10.93 2.70
N TYR A 231 -32.64 -9.95 2.19
CA TYR A 231 -31.60 -10.18 1.20
C TYR A 231 -30.24 -9.72 1.70
N ASN A 232 -29.22 -10.52 1.41
CA ASN A 232 -27.83 -10.13 1.55
C ASN A 232 -27.32 -9.62 0.21
N LEU A 233 -26.89 -8.37 0.22
CA LEU A 233 -26.23 -7.72 -0.90
C LEU A 233 -24.74 -7.73 -0.66
N THR A 234 -24.02 -8.43 -1.54
CA THR A 234 -22.56 -8.52 -1.52
C THR A 234 -21.99 -7.70 -2.67
N TYR A 235 -21.01 -6.86 -2.34
CA TYR A 235 -20.25 -6.08 -3.30
C TYR A 235 -18.84 -6.64 -3.39
N SER A 236 -18.32 -6.76 -4.61
CA SER A 236 -16.99 -7.26 -4.89
C SER A 236 -16.25 -6.29 -5.80
N LEU A 237 -15.16 -5.72 -5.30
CA LEU A 237 -14.31 -4.78 -6.03
C LEU A 237 -12.94 -5.41 -6.24
N ASN A 238 -12.39 -5.25 -7.44
CA ASN A 238 -11.04 -5.70 -7.75
C ASN A 238 -10.18 -4.51 -8.17
N PHE A 239 -9.23 -4.14 -7.31
CA PHE A 239 -8.30 -3.04 -7.57
C PHE A 239 -7.00 -3.59 -8.12
N LYS A 240 -6.64 -3.17 -9.34
CA LYS A 240 -5.34 -3.51 -9.91
C LYS A 240 -4.22 -2.82 -9.12
N SER A 241 -3.54 -3.55 -8.24
CA SER A 241 -2.58 -2.96 -7.30
C SER A 241 -1.27 -2.58 -7.99
N TYR A 242 -0.67 -3.51 -8.71
CA TYR A 242 0.61 -3.34 -9.37
C TYR A 242 0.53 -3.72 -10.85
N PRO A 243 0.92 -2.85 -11.79
CA PRO A 243 0.88 -3.16 -13.22
C PRO A 243 2.13 -3.86 -13.74
N GLY A 244 3.20 -3.94 -12.94
CA GLY A 244 4.47 -4.57 -13.31
C GLY A 244 4.56 -6.05 -12.98
N ILE A 245 5.76 -6.61 -13.11
CA ILE A 245 6.08 -7.98 -12.70
C ILE A 245 6.61 -7.93 -11.28
N SER A 246 6.16 -8.85 -10.42
CA SER A 246 6.70 -8.94 -9.07
C SER A 246 8.22 -9.16 -9.09
N PRO A 247 9.00 -8.48 -8.23
CA PRO A 247 10.42 -8.74 -8.11
C PRO A 247 10.71 -10.17 -7.64
N SER A 248 11.80 -10.73 -8.17
CA SER A 248 12.37 -11.99 -7.70
C SER A 248 12.90 -11.84 -6.27
N GLU A 249 12.80 -12.88 -5.45
CA GLU A 249 13.36 -12.88 -4.09
C GLU A 249 14.89 -12.71 -4.08
N ARG A 250 15.54 -12.95 -5.22
CA ARG A 250 17.00 -12.85 -5.39
C ARG A 250 17.48 -11.45 -5.76
N ASP A 251 16.56 -10.60 -6.22
CA ASP A 251 16.91 -9.28 -6.71
C ASP A 251 16.72 -8.24 -5.61
N PRO A 252 17.57 -7.20 -5.58
CA PRO A 252 17.37 -6.07 -4.67
C PRO A 252 15.99 -5.42 -4.84
N VAL A 253 15.42 -4.99 -3.72
CA VAL A 253 14.16 -4.25 -3.69
C VAL A 253 14.48 -2.78 -3.50
N ARG A 254 14.28 -1.98 -4.56
CA ARG A 254 14.44 -0.53 -4.53
C ARG A 254 13.08 0.11 -4.26
N VAL A 255 12.96 0.80 -3.14
CA VAL A 255 11.73 1.52 -2.75
C VAL A 255 11.93 3.00 -3.01
N GLU A 256 10.99 3.62 -3.74
CA GLU A 256 10.91 5.08 -3.86
C GLU A 256 9.53 5.56 -3.36
N LEU A 257 9.53 6.44 -2.38
CA LEU A 257 8.34 7.15 -1.90
C LEU A 257 8.31 8.54 -2.49
N ILE A 258 7.16 8.91 -3.05
CA ILE A 258 6.89 10.26 -3.54
C ILE A 258 5.81 10.88 -2.68
N THR A 259 6.08 12.05 -2.12
CA THR A 259 5.12 12.76 -1.26
C THR A 259 4.25 13.70 -2.06
N SER A 260 3.29 14.33 -1.38
CA SER A 260 2.44 15.38 -1.95
C SER A 260 3.21 16.64 -2.31
N TYR A 261 4.39 16.83 -1.69
CA TYR A 261 5.31 17.92 -1.97
C TYR A 261 6.33 17.56 -3.06
N ILE A 262 6.19 16.39 -3.71
CA ILE A 262 7.07 15.89 -4.78
C ILE A 262 8.49 15.57 -4.28
N ASN A 263 8.69 15.50 -2.97
CA ASN A 263 9.92 14.95 -2.40
C ASN A 263 10.00 13.45 -2.67
N VAL A 264 11.22 12.97 -2.94
CA VAL A 264 11.49 11.57 -3.26
C VAL A 264 12.44 11.00 -2.22
N PHE A 265 11.97 10.00 -1.49
CA PHE A 265 12.76 9.24 -0.52
C PHE A 265 13.03 7.86 -1.08
N ARG A 266 14.28 7.40 -0.99
CA ARG A 266 14.72 6.15 -1.61
C ARG A 266 15.47 5.30 -0.61
N GLU A 267 15.20 4.00 -0.67
CA GLU A 267 15.93 2.99 0.09
C GLU A 267 16.11 1.75 -0.80
N VAL A 268 17.20 1.02 -0.60
CA VAL A 268 17.49 -0.20 -1.35
C VAL A 268 17.79 -1.31 -0.37
N PHE A 269 17.01 -2.39 -0.45
CA PHE A 269 17.16 -3.58 0.36
C PHE A 269 17.78 -4.69 -0.48
N THR A 270 18.88 -5.29 0.00
CA THR A 270 19.60 -6.34 -0.72
C THR A 270 19.50 -7.67 0.01
N PRO A 271 19.18 -8.78 -0.68
CA PRO A 271 19.22 -10.09 -0.03
C PRO A 271 20.63 -10.42 0.48
N PRO A 272 20.76 -11.15 1.60
CA PRO A 272 22.05 -11.58 2.11
C PRO A 272 22.76 -12.50 1.11
N THR A 273 24.09 -12.50 1.12
CA THR A 273 24.91 -13.37 0.26
C THR A 273 25.31 -14.64 1.04
N PRO A 274 24.74 -15.81 0.71
CA PRO A 274 25.05 -17.05 1.39
C PRO A 274 26.42 -17.59 0.99
N VAL A 275 27.24 -17.86 1.99
CA VAL A 275 28.52 -18.57 1.85
C VAL A 275 28.53 -19.71 2.84
N ALA A 276 28.72 -20.93 2.35
CA ALA A 276 28.77 -22.12 3.17
C ALA A 276 30.06 -22.89 2.93
N ALA A 277 30.69 -23.32 4.02
CA ALA A 277 31.85 -24.20 4.03
C ALA A 277 31.49 -25.52 4.73
N VAL A 278 32.05 -26.60 4.20
CA VAL A 278 31.90 -27.96 4.76
C VAL A 278 33.25 -28.41 5.27
N GLN A 279 33.30 -28.81 6.54
CA GLN A 279 34.50 -29.33 7.18
C GLN A 279 34.26 -30.76 7.68
N PHE A 280 35.24 -31.63 7.50
CA PHE A 280 35.25 -32.97 8.07
C PHE A 280 36.14 -32.99 9.30
N LYS A 281 35.61 -33.48 10.42
CA LYS A 281 36.36 -33.64 11.65
C LYS A 281 36.20 -35.04 12.21
N VAL A 282 37.18 -35.45 13.01
CA VAL A 282 37.19 -36.71 13.73
C VAL A 282 37.35 -36.41 15.20
N GLU A 283 36.48 -36.98 16.03
CA GLU A 283 36.62 -37.01 17.49
C GLU A 283 36.79 -38.45 17.95
N TYR A 284 37.40 -38.65 19.12
CA TYR A 284 37.51 -39.98 19.72
C TYR A 284 36.49 -40.10 20.83
N LEU A 285 35.49 -40.96 20.65
CA LEU A 285 34.50 -41.27 21.66
C LEU A 285 34.99 -42.44 22.51
N GLN A 286 34.93 -42.27 23.83
CA GLN A 286 35.28 -43.33 24.78
C GLN A 286 34.01 -44.11 25.16
N ASP A 287 34.04 -45.42 24.98
CA ASP A 287 32.95 -46.31 25.43
C ASP A 287 32.99 -46.52 26.96
N GLY A 288 31.95 -47.18 27.51
CA GLY A 288 31.87 -47.47 28.95
C GLY A 288 32.97 -48.41 29.48
N ASN A 289 33.75 -49.03 28.58
CA ASN A 289 34.89 -49.90 28.92
C ASN A 289 36.24 -49.17 28.78
N GLY A 290 36.23 -47.88 28.44
CA GLY A 290 37.43 -47.07 28.26
C GLY A 290 38.07 -47.15 26.87
N THR A 291 37.50 -47.92 25.95
CA THR A 291 37.97 -48.03 24.55
C THR A 291 37.62 -46.77 23.78
N GLN A 292 38.61 -46.16 23.12
CA GLN A 292 38.38 -45.02 22.24
C GLN A 292 38.12 -45.49 20.82
N SER A 293 37.04 -45.00 20.21
CA SER A 293 36.71 -45.24 18.80
C SER A 293 36.62 -43.90 18.05
N PRO A 294 37.20 -43.80 16.85
CA PRO A 294 37.09 -42.59 16.04
C PRO A 294 35.66 -42.44 15.53
N ASN A 295 35.09 -41.26 15.72
CA ASN A 295 33.79 -40.85 15.19
C ASN A 295 34.02 -39.67 14.24
N SER A 296 33.71 -39.85 12.96
CA SER A 296 33.83 -38.79 11.97
C SER A 296 32.51 -38.06 11.83
N TYR A 297 32.56 -36.73 11.71
CA TYR A 297 31.37 -35.91 11.59
C TYR A 297 31.61 -34.70 10.71
N LEU A 298 30.49 -34.16 10.22
CA LEU A 298 30.46 -32.96 9.39
C LEU A 298 30.26 -31.71 10.24
N ILE A 299 30.90 -30.62 9.87
CA ILE A 299 30.54 -29.26 10.31
C ILE A 299 30.15 -28.46 9.08
N LEU A 300 28.98 -27.82 9.16
CA LEU A 300 28.54 -26.80 8.23
C LEU A 300 28.78 -25.44 8.86
N ASP A 301 29.43 -24.56 8.11
CA ASP A 301 29.87 -23.25 8.59
C ASP A 301 29.44 -22.18 7.59
N ALA A 302 28.57 -21.27 8.04
CA ALA A 302 28.09 -20.13 7.27
C ALA A 302 28.69 -18.79 7.74
N SER A 303 29.77 -18.82 8.53
CA SER A 303 30.33 -17.60 9.16
C SER A 303 30.85 -16.56 8.15
N ASP A 304 31.17 -16.98 6.93
CA ASP A 304 31.61 -16.09 5.85
C ASP A 304 30.44 -15.48 5.06
N SER A 305 29.18 -15.79 5.43
CA SER A 305 28.01 -15.17 4.83
C SER A 305 27.96 -13.69 5.22
N ILE A 306 27.56 -12.84 4.26
CA ILE A 306 27.55 -11.39 4.44
C ILE A 306 26.20 -10.81 4.06
N ASP A 307 25.86 -9.73 4.73
CA ASP A 307 24.79 -8.84 4.36
C ASP A 307 25.35 -7.42 4.21
N ILE A 308 24.97 -6.71 3.14
CA ILE A 308 25.62 -5.46 2.72
C ILE A 308 24.99 -4.25 3.40
N ASP A 309 23.68 -4.29 3.61
CA ASP A 309 22.86 -3.23 4.19
C ASP A 309 22.51 -3.46 5.65
N GLY A 310 22.66 -4.68 6.18
CA GLY A 310 22.34 -4.99 7.56
C GLY A 310 23.14 -6.14 8.16
N PHE A 311 22.44 -7.06 8.83
CA PHE A 311 23.03 -8.25 9.43
C PHE A 311 22.08 -9.46 9.36
N ILE A 312 22.68 -10.64 9.25
CA ILE A 312 21.92 -11.90 9.15
C ILE A 312 21.31 -12.27 10.52
N THR A 313 19.99 -12.42 10.57
CA THR A 313 19.23 -12.81 11.76
C THR A 313 18.95 -14.30 11.83
N SER A 314 18.89 -14.99 10.69
CA SER A 314 18.56 -16.42 10.62
C SER A 314 19.46 -17.21 9.68
N TYR A 315 19.85 -18.41 10.14
CA TYR A 315 20.60 -19.40 9.38
C TYR A 315 19.83 -20.73 9.44
N LYS A 316 19.34 -21.21 8.29
CA LYS A 316 18.58 -22.45 8.19
C LYS A 316 19.20 -23.36 7.14
N TRP A 317 19.54 -24.57 7.54
CA TRP A 317 20.18 -25.57 6.69
C TRP A 317 19.18 -26.64 6.26
N ALA A 318 19.27 -27.03 4.99
CA ALA A 318 18.59 -28.17 4.43
C ALA A 318 19.62 -29.21 3.95
N ILE A 319 19.35 -30.48 4.23
CA ILE A 319 20.26 -31.57 3.91
C ILE A 319 19.45 -32.77 3.41
N TRP A 320 19.84 -33.26 2.25
CA TRP A 320 19.29 -34.44 1.61
C TRP A 320 20.42 -35.42 1.32
N LYS A 321 20.14 -36.72 1.40
CA LYS A 321 21.10 -37.77 1.04
C LYS A 321 20.46 -38.84 0.18
N ASP A 322 21.28 -39.56 -0.58
CA ASP A 322 20.80 -40.74 -1.28
C ASP A 322 20.61 -41.90 -0.29
N SER A 323 19.48 -42.60 -0.40
CA SER A 323 19.14 -43.76 0.44
C SER A 323 19.12 -45.08 -0.36
N GLY A 324 19.59 -45.06 -1.62
CA GLY A 324 19.57 -46.21 -2.53
C GLY A 324 18.19 -46.51 -3.14
N ASN A 325 17.10 -46.05 -2.50
CA ASN A 325 15.73 -46.07 -3.03
C ASN A 325 15.22 -44.66 -3.41
N GLY A 326 16.13 -43.69 -3.54
CA GLY A 326 15.83 -42.28 -3.79
C GLY A 326 16.38 -41.35 -2.72
N THR A 327 15.98 -40.09 -2.77
CA THR A 327 16.46 -39.04 -1.88
C THR A 327 15.75 -39.06 -0.53
N ALA A 328 16.50 -39.15 0.56
CA ALA A 328 16.02 -39.00 1.92
C ALA A 328 16.33 -37.59 2.45
N THR A 329 15.29 -36.88 2.90
CA THR A 329 15.43 -35.58 3.57
C THR A 329 15.81 -35.79 5.03
N LEU A 330 16.98 -35.29 5.43
CA LEU A 330 17.41 -35.27 6.82
C LEU A 330 16.95 -33.99 7.51
N TYR A 331 17.13 -32.87 6.83
CA TYR A 331 16.74 -31.55 7.29
C TYR A 331 16.12 -30.78 6.12
N ASP A 332 15.01 -30.09 6.39
CA ASP A 332 14.31 -29.24 5.42
C ASP A 332 14.19 -27.83 6.01
N TYR A 333 15.30 -27.09 5.94
CA TYR A 333 15.47 -25.76 6.52
C TYR A 333 15.05 -25.64 8.01
N ASN A 334 15.16 -26.74 8.74
CA ASN A 334 14.82 -26.83 10.16
C ASN A 334 16.06 -26.98 11.06
N LEU A 335 17.25 -27.23 10.50
CA LEU A 335 18.51 -27.18 11.24
C LEU A 335 19.00 -25.74 11.30
N GLN A 336 19.05 -25.16 12.51
CA GLN A 336 19.34 -23.74 12.71
C GLN A 336 20.74 -23.49 13.29
N GLY A 337 21.36 -22.40 12.85
CA GLY A 337 22.62 -21.90 13.41
C GLY A 337 23.65 -21.55 12.35
N MET A 338 24.51 -20.58 12.66
CA MET A 338 25.61 -20.16 11.77
C MET A 338 26.64 -21.27 11.56
N VAL A 339 26.95 -22.02 12.62
CA VAL A 339 27.82 -23.20 12.57
C VAL A 339 27.09 -24.37 13.18
N VAL A 340 26.86 -25.43 12.41
CA VAL A 340 26.07 -26.59 12.85
C VAL A 340 26.79 -27.91 12.59
N ARG A 341 26.50 -28.87 13.46
CA ARG A 341 26.90 -30.27 13.30
C ARG A 341 25.64 -31.11 13.03
N PRO A 342 25.33 -31.45 11.77
CA PRO A 342 24.19 -32.29 11.47
C PRO A 342 24.39 -33.72 12.00
N ASN A 343 23.29 -34.33 12.45
CA ASN A 343 23.25 -35.72 12.87
C ASN A 343 22.64 -36.59 11.76
N GLY A 344 22.92 -37.90 11.77
CA GLY A 344 22.35 -38.85 10.81
C GLY A 344 23.03 -38.88 9.44
N ILE A 345 24.17 -38.21 9.30
CA ILE A 345 25.09 -38.32 8.18
C ILE A 345 26.28 -39.18 8.64
N ASP A 346 26.54 -40.27 7.92
CA ASP A 346 27.76 -41.05 8.04
C ASP A 346 28.70 -40.65 6.89
N PRO A 347 29.78 -39.88 7.16
CA PRO A 347 30.69 -39.40 6.12
C PRO A 347 31.39 -40.50 5.31
N TYR A 348 31.37 -41.77 5.77
CA TYR A 348 32.00 -42.88 5.06
C TYR A 348 31.03 -43.66 4.18
N ASN A 349 29.76 -43.72 4.56
CA ASN A 349 28.77 -44.61 3.94
C ASN A 349 27.68 -43.84 3.17
N ASP A 350 27.37 -42.60 3.56
CA ASP A 350 26.40 -41.78 2.86
C ASP A 350 27.08 -41.08 1.68
N HIS A 351 26.55 -41.31 0.48
CA HIS A 351 27.00 -40.69 -0.77
C HIS A 351 25.97 -39.67 -1.27
N ASN A 352 26.42 -38.75 -2.13
CA ASN A 352 25.56 -37.73 -2.76
C ASN A 352 24.77 -36.89 -1.75
N VAL A 353 25.42 -36.48 -0.66
CA VAL A 353 24.79 -35.60 0.33
C VAL A 353 24.71 -34.19 -0.24
N THR A 354 23.49 -33.72 -0.47
CA THR A 354 23.20 -32.37 -0.95
C THR A 354 22.88 -31.47 0.23
N ILE A 355 23.53 -30.31 0.30
CA ILE A 355 23.38 -29.32 1.37
C ILE A 355 22.99 -27.99 0.73
N ASP A 356 22.01 -27.34 1.34
CA ASP A 356 21.62 -25.97 1.02
C ASP A 356 21.51 -25.13 2.30
N LEU A 357 21.72 -23.83 2.15
CA LEU A 357 21.68 -22.83 3.21
C LEU A 357 20.71 -21.74 2.82
N MET A 358 19.75 -21.43 3.69
CA MET A 358 18.87 -20.29 3.58
C MET A 358 19.20 -19.29 4.68
N LEU A 359 19.40 -18.05 4.28
CA LEU A 359 19.65 -16.92 5.18
C LEU A 359 18.45 -15.98 5.18
N THR A 360 18.25 -15.30 6.31
CA THR A 360 17.32 -14.18 6.46
C THR A 360 18.06 -13.04 7.15
N ASP A 361 17.97 -11.83 6.61
CA ASP A 361 18.55 -10.62 7.20
C ASP A 361 17.61 -9.97 8.23
N ASP A 362 17.92 -8.76 8.68
CA ASP A 362 17.11 -7.99 9.62
C ASP A 362 15.92 -7.26 8.99
N ASP A 363 15.89 -7.15 7.66
CA ASP A 363 14.78 -6.62 6.86
C ASP A 363 13.89 -7.73 6.25
N GLY A 364 14.07 -8.98 6.70
CA GLY A 364 13.26 -10.13 6.28
C GLY A 364 13.55 -10.64 4.88
N MET A 365 14.52 -10.09 4.14
CA MET A 365 14.91 -10.62 2.84
C MET A 365 15.59 -11.97 3.03
N THR A 366 15.35 -12.86 2.07
CA THR A 366 15.90 -14.22 2.13
C THR A 366 16.71 -14.56 0.90
N SER A 367 17.71 -15.41 1.09
CA SER A 367 18.55 -15.87 0.00
C SER A 367 19.01 -17.29 0.27
N ARG A 368 19.05 -18.12 -0.77
CA ARG A 368 19.50 -19.51 -0.68
C ARG A 368 20.79 -19.74 -1.46
N LEU A 369 21.66 -20.57 -0.91
CA LEU A 369 22.91 -20.94 -1.57
C LEU A 369 22.64 -21.58 -2.94
N SER A 370 21.65 -22.48 -3.01
CA SER A 370 21.14 -23.10 -4.23
C SER A 370 20.75 -22.13 -5.34
N GLN A 371 20.29 -20.93 -4.96
CA GLN A 371 19.82 -19.90 -5.89
C GLN A 371 20.96 -19.03 -6.43
N VAL A 372 22.05 -18.89 -5.67
CA VAL A 372 23.17 -17.99 -6.01
C VAL A 372 24.34 -18.75 -6.63
N SER A 373 24.77 -19.84 -5.97
CA SER A 373 25.96 -20.60 -6.34
C SER A 373 25.70 -22.09 -6.60
N GLY A 374 24.44 -22.52 -6.47
CA GLY A 374 24.06 -23.94 -6.51
C GLY A 374 24.20 -24.62 -5.15
N ASN A 375 23.98 -25.93 -5.11
CA ASN A 375 24.00 -26.70 -3.87
C ASN A 375 25.40 -27.27 -3.62
N LEU A 376 25.76 -27.46 -2.35
CA LEU A 376 26.96 -28.20 -2.02
C LEU A 376 26.65 -29.69 -2.08
N THR A 377 27.44 -30.45 -2.85
CA THR A 377 27.30 -31.90 -2.92
C THR A 377 28.57 -32.56 -2.44
N ILE A 378 28.44 -33.46 -1.48
CA ILE A 378 29.51 -34.36 -1.03
C ILE A 378 29.34 -35.66 -1.80
N LEU A 379 30.37 -36.04 -2.55
CA LEU A 379 30.41 -37.25 -3.39
C LEU A 379 30.82 -38.48 -2.57
#